data_AF-A0A0G1L8A1-F1
#
_entry.id   AF-A0A0G1L8A1-F1
#
_cell.length_a   1.000
_cell.length_b   1.000
_cell.length_c   1.000
_cell.angle_alpha   90.00
_cell.angle_beta   90.00
_cell.angle_gamma   90.00
#
_symmetry.space_group_name_H-M   'P 1'
#
loop_
_entity.id
_entity.type
_entity.pdbx_description
1 polymer ?
#
loop_
_entity_poly.entity_id
_entity_poly.type
_entity_poly.pdbx_seq_one_letter_code
_entity_poly.pdbx_strand_id
1 'polypeptide(L)'
;MFKKFFLGAACGLIFLLILFVVRGAEDSWLCTAEGWVKHGQPVRRQPAEPCVLAERAVITDFAGCQAAGYPVMESYPRQCRTAAGRGFTEDIGNELEKQDLINLVFPRPNQKISSPLTISGRARGSWFFEASFPVKLTDASGQIISQGLAVAQGNWMTPDFVDFTAELIFGPVIASTGRLILVKDNPSALPENDDQLIVPVSF
;
A
#
# COMPACT_ATOMS: atom_id res chain seq x y z
N MET A 1 -45.72 39.03 30.26
CA MET A 1 -46.10 38.93 28.82
C MET A 1 -44.89 38.95 27.85
N PHE A 2 -43.69 39.37 28.27
CA PHE A 2 -42.50 39.55 27.41
C PHE A 2 -41.67 38.27 27.08
N LYS A 3 -41.72 37.20 27.89
CA LYS A 3 -40.87 36.00 27.71
C LYS A 3 -41.26 35.09 26.52
N LYS A 4 -42.53 35.09 26.10
CA LYS A 4 -43.02 34.24 24.99
C LYS A 4 -42.63 34.78 23.61
N PHE A 5 -42.40 36.10 23.49
CA PHE A 5 -41.98 36.74 22.24
C PHE A 5 -40.50 36.50 21.92
N PHE A 6 -39.63 36.47 22.94
CA PHE A 6 -38.19 36.25 22.74
C PHE A 6 -37.84 34.83 22.28
N LEU A 7 -38.57 33.80 22.72
CA LEU A 7 -38.30 32.41 22.33
C LEU A 7 -38.71 32.11 20.87
N GLY A 8 -39.80 32.73 20.40
CA GLY A 8 -40.24 32.63 19.00
C GLY A 8 -39.31 33.36 18.03
N ALA A 9 -38.79 34.53 18.42
CA ALA A 9 -37.83 35.28 17.61
C ALA A 9 -36.48 34.55 17.52
N ALA A 10 -35.99 33.94 18.61
CA ALA A 10 -34.75 33.16 18.61
C ALA A 10 -34.86 31.89 17.76
N CYS A 11 -35.98 31.15 17.84
CA CYS A 11 -36.21 29.98 16.97
C CYS A 11 -36.32 30.36 15.49
N GLY A 12 -36.99 31.48 15.17
CA GLY A 12 -37.09 31.97 13.79
C GLY A 12 -35.73 32.38 13.20
N LEU A 13 -34.87 33.01 14.00
CA LEU A 13 -33.53 33.42 13.58
C LEU A 13 -32.60 32.21 13.38
N ILE A 14 -32.71 31.20 14.25
CA ILE A 14 -31.97 29.93 14.12
C ILE A 14 -32.45 29.17 12.88
N PHE A 15 -33.76 29.12 12.60
CA PHE A 15 -34.30 28.46 11.41
C PHE A 15 -33.90 29.17 10.11
N LEU A 16 -33.86 30.51 10.11
CA LEU A 16 -33.35 31.31 8.99
C LEU A 16 -31.84 31.14 8.79
N LEU A 17 -31.04 31.04 9.87
CA LEU A 17 -29.62 30.75 9.78
C LEU A 17 -29.35 29.34 9.25
N ILE A 18 -30.13 28.33 9.66
CA ILE A 18 -30.03 26.96 9.14
C ILE A 18 -30.41 26.91 7.65
N LEU A 19 -31.45 27.62 7.23
CA LEU A 19 -31.82 27.74 5.81
C LEU A 19 -30.75 28.46 4.97
N PHE A 20 -30.01 29.40 5.55
CA PHE A 20 -28.91 30.09 4.87
C PHE A 20 -27.66 29.22 4.75
N VAL A 21 -27.40 28.36 5.73
CA VAL A 21 -26.24 27.44 5.72
C VAL A 21 -26.45 26.23 4.79
N VAL A 22 -27.70 25.82 4.53
CA VAL A 22 -28.02 24.68 3.65
C VAL A 22 -28.10 25.06 2.15
N ARG A 23 -28.08 26.35 1.80
CA ARG A 23 -28.04 26.79 0.40
C ARG A 23 -26.60 26.81 -0.12
N GLY A 24 -26.15 25.67 -0.67
CA GLY A 24 -24.96 25.62 -1.52
C GLY A 24 -25.09 26.57 -2.73
N ALA A 25 -23.96 26.90 -3.37
CA ALA A 25 -23.92 27.86 -4.48
C ALA A 25 -24.91 27.49 -5.60
N GLU A 26 -25.98 28.28 -5.69
CA GLU A 26 -27.17 28.03 -6.52
C GLU A 26 -26.91 28.13 -8.03
N ASP A 27 -25.85 28.84 -8.45
CA ASP A 27 -25.48 29.05 -9.86
C ASP A 27 -24.06 28.51 -10.16
N SER A 28 -23.94 27.23 -10.50
CA SER A 28 -22.65 26.59 -10.75
C SER A 28 -22.71 25.46 -11.79
N TRP A 29 -21.56 25.05 -12.32
CA TRP A 29 -21.45 23.85 -13.15
C TRP A 29 -21.27 22.64 -12.23
N LEU A 30 -22.17 21.66 -12.32
CA LEU A 30 -22.08 20.41 -11.59
C LEU A 30 -21.44 19.34 -12.46
N CYS A 31 -20.46 18.63 -11.92
CA CYS A 31 -19.87 17.49 -12.61
C CYS A 31 -20.74 16.25 -12.36
N THR A 32 -21.17 15.56 -13.42
CA THR A 32 -22.00 14.35 -13.38
C THR A 32 -21.42 13.25 -14.30
N ALA A 33 -21.96 12.03 -14.26
CA ALA A 33 -21.44 10.89 -15.03
C ALA A 33 -21.53 11.12 -16.55
N GLU A 34 -22.43 12.03 -16.95
CA GLU A 34 -22.70 12.40 -18.34
C GLU A 34 -21.97 13.71 -18.74
N GLY A 35 -21.13 14.25 -17.84
CA GLY A 35 -20.36 15.48 -18.05
C GLY A 35 -20.85 16.67 -17.24
N TRP A 36 -20.49 17.88 -17.68
CA TRP A 36 -20.87 19.13 -17.02
C TRP A 36 -22.36 19.42 -17.20
N VAL A 37 -23.10 19.42 -16.11
CA VAL A 37 -24.51 19.80 -16.07
C VAL A 37 -24.63 21.21 -15.50
N LYS A 38 -25.44 22.04 -16.16
CA LYS A 38 -25.72 23.40 -15.74
C LYS A 38 -26.68 23.39 -14.54
N HIS A 39 -26.26 23.96 -13.41
CA HIS A 39 -27.14 24.19 -12.25
C HIS A 39 -27.33 25.70 -12.08
N GLY A 40 -28.59 26.16 -12.19
CA GLY A 40 -28.91 27.59 -12.20
C GLY A 40 -28.39 28.31 -13.45
N GLN A 41 -27.85 29.52 -13.26
CA GLN A 41 -27.29 30.37 -14.31
C GLN A 41 -25.81 30.71 -14.04
N PRO A 42 -24.87 29.75 -14.22
CA PRO A 42 -23.46 30.02 -14.01
C PRO A 42 -22.97 31.13 -14.96
N VAL A 43 -22.47 32.21 -14.37
CA VAL A 43 -21.88 33.35 -15.08
C VAL A 43 -20.49 33.00 -15.64
N ARG A 44 -19.83 31.99 -15.04
CA ARG A 44 -18.54 31.48 -15.52
C ARG A 44 -18.75 30.56 -16.71
N ARG A 45 -17.84 30.66 -17.69
CA ARG A 45 -17.78 29.71 -18.81
C ARG A 45 -17.62 28.29 -18.27
N GLN A 46 -18.23 27.32 -18.96
CA GLN A 46 -18.03 25.91 -18.67
C GLN A 46 -16.53 25.61 -18.66
N PRO A 47 -16.03 24.86 -17.67
CA PRO A 47 -14.64 24.41 -17.69
C PRO A 47 -14.34 23.67 -19.00
N ALA A 48 -13.22 24.01 -19.65
CA ALA A 48 -12.80 23.39 -20.90
C ALA A 48 -12.25 21.97 -20.69
N GLU A 49 -11.89 21.64 -19.45
CA GLU A 49 -11.49 20.29 -19.06
C GLU A 49 -12.72 19.37 -18.99
N PRO A 50 -12.65 18.15 -19.54
CA PRO A 50 -13.74 17.20 -19.45
C PRO A 50 -14.01 16.87 -17.98
N CYS A 51 -15.27 17.07 -17.57
CA CYS A 51 -15.76 16.57 -16.28
C CYS A 51 -15.76 15.05 -16.36
N VAL A 52 -14.69 14.47 -15.86
CA VAL A 52 -14.64 13.06 -15.48
C VAL A 52 -14.98 13.03 -14.00
N LEU A 53 -16.18 12.56 -13.66
CA LEU A 53 -16.50 12.25 -12.27
C LEU A 53 -15.46 11.25 -11.75
N ALA A 54 -14.59 11.71 -10.85
CA ALA A 54 -13.88 10.89 -9.85
C ALA A 54 -12.97 9.73 -10.32
N GLU A 55 -12.94 9.31 -11.60
CA GLU A 55 -12.15 8.14 -12.01
C GLU A 55 -10.63 8.45 -12.08
N ARG A 56 -10.28 9.72 -12.30
CA ARG A 56 -8.87 10.17 -12.35
C ARG A 56 -8.20 10.31 -10.97
N ALA A 57 -8.96 10.49 -9.90
CA ALA A 57 -8.41 10.92 -8.61
C ALA A 57 -8.27 9.80 -7.56
N VAL A 58 -8.96 8.67 -7.70
CA VAL A 58 -9.05 7.67 -6.61
C VAL A 58 -8.01 6.56 -6.74
N ILE A 59 -7.59 6.21 -7.95
CA ILE A 59 -6.73 5.04 -8.17
C ILE A 59 -5.30 5.50 -8.47
N THR A 60 -4.44 5.36 -7.47
CA THR A 60 -3.02 5.72 -7.52
C THR A 60 -2.09 4.52 -7.59
N ASP A 61 -2.57 3.33 -7.24
CA ASP A 61 -1.77 2.11 -7.14
C ASP A 61 -2.56 0.85 -7.54
N PHE A 62 -1.87 -0.29 -7.51
CA PHE A 62 -2.46 -1.60 -7.80
C PHE A 62 -3.59 -1.96 -6.82
N ALA A 63 -3.41 -1.69 -5.52
CA ALA A 63 -4.39 -2.04 -4.50
C ALA A 63 -5.71 -1.26 -4.71
N GLY A 64 -5.63 0.03 -5.03
CA GLY A 64 -6.79 0.85 -5.40
C GLY A 64 -7.44 0.38 -6.70
N CYS A 65 -6.65 -0.07 -7.68
CA CYS A 65 -7.19 -0.60 -8.93
C CYS A 65 -7.98 -1.90 -8.68
N GLN A 66 -7.42 -2.81 -7.89
CA GLN A 66 -8.08 -4.06 -7.50
C GLN A 66 -9.32 -3.79 -6.65
N ALA A 67 -9.24 -2.90 -5.65
CA ALA A 67 -10.35 -2.56 -4.76
C ALA A 67 -11.52 -1.91 -5.49
N ALA A 68 -11.24 -1.19 -6.60
CA ALA A 68 -12.27 -0.64 -7.48
C ALA A 68 -12.91 -1.69 -8.41
N GLY A 69 -12.50 -2.97 -8.35
CA GLY A 69 -13.11 -4.07 -9.09
C GLY A 69 -12.64 -4.21 -10.55
N TYR A 70 -11.54 -3.56 -10.92
CA TYR A 70 -10.97 -3.69 -12.26
C TYR A 70 -10.30 -5.07 -12.46
N PRO A 71 -10.22 -5.56 -13.72
CA PRO A 71 -9.63 -6.86 -14.00
C PRO A 71 -8.14 -6.89 -13.62
N VAL A 72 -7.77 -7.92 -12.86
CA VAL A 72 -6.39 -8.28 -12.57
C VAL A 72 -5.96 -9.38 -13.52
N MET A 73 -4.85 -9.18 -14.22
CA MET A 73 -4.30 -10.13 -15.18
C MET A 73 -3.56 -11.26 -14.44
N GLU A 74 -3.66 -12.47 -14.99
CA GLU A 74 -2.94 -13.68 -14.54
C GLU A 74 -1.45 -13.59 -14.94
N SER A 75 -0.74 -12.61 -14.37
CA SER A 75 0.68 -12.35 -14.59
C SER A 75 1.44 -12.27 -13.27
N TYR A 76 2.77 -12.42 -13.34
CA TYR A 76 3.66 -12.15 -12.21
C TYR A 76 4.72 -11.10 -12.60
N PRO A 77 4.74 -9.90 -11.97
CA PRO A 77 3.81 -9.43 -10.94
C PRO A 77 2.38 -9.28 -11.47
N ARG A 78 1.39 -9.26 -10.58
CA ARG A 78 0.00 -9.03 -10.97
C ARG A 78 -0.14 -7.62 -11.51
N GLN A 79 -1.00 -7.47 -12.52
CA GLN A 79 -1.25 -6.18 -13.16
C GLN A 79 -2.74 -5.92 -13.24
N CYS A 80 -3.15 -4.70 -12.92
CA CYS A 80 -4.54 -4.26 -12.97
C CYS A 80 -4.71 -3.15 -13.99
N ARG A 81 -5.79 -3.17 -14.78
CA ARG A 81 -6.06 -2.17 -15.83
C ARG A 81 -7.43 -1.54 -15.70
N THR A 82 -7.49 -0.21 -15.75
CA THR A 82 -8.76 0.53 -15.72
C THR A 82 -9.42 0.58 -17.09
N ALA A 83 -10.71 0.93 -17.13
CA ALA A 83 -11.46 1.14 -18.37
C ALA A 83 -10.84 2.27 -19.22
N ALA A 84 -10.28 3.30 -18.57
CA ALA A 84 -9.54 4.38 -19.22
C ALA A 84 -8.14 3.98 -19.73
N GLY A 85 -7.73 2.71 -19.61
CA GLY A 85 -6.45 2.21 -20.13
C GLY A 85 -5.23 2.44 -19.25
N ARG A 86 -5.40 2.91 -17.99
CA ARG A 86 -4.29 3.04 -17.04
C ARG A 86 -3.94 1.67 -16.46
N GLY A 87 -2.66 1.31 -16.47
CA GLY A 87 -2.15 0.08 -15.90
C GLY A 87 -1.41 0.32 -14.59
N PHE A 88 -1.62 -0.58 -13.62
CA PHE A 88 -0.94 -0.59 -12.34
C PHE A 88 -0.33 -1.97 -12.12
N THR A 89 0.94 -2.00 -11.72
CA THR A 89 1.66 -3.24 -11.40
C THR A 89 1.76 -3.36 -9.89
N GLU A 90 1.54 -4.57 -9.39
CA GLU A 90 1.75 -4.89 -7.97
C GLU A 90 3.20 -4.64 -7.56
N ASP A 91 3.40 -3.98 -6.41
CA ASP A 91 4.73 -3.87 -5.79
C ASP A 91 5.10 -5.23 -5.20
N ILE A 92 6.19 -5.81 -5.69
CA ILE A 92 6.79 -7.05 -5.19
C ILE A 92 8.18 -6.81 -4.58
N GLY A 93 8.53 -5.54 -4.35
CA GLY A 93 9.88 -5.13 -3.99
C GLY A 93 10.87 -5.47 -5.09
N ASN A 94 12.00 -6.08 -4.73
CA ASN A 94 13.05 -6.47 -5.67
C ASN A 94 13.16 -7.99 -5.87
N GLU A 95 12.07 -8.75 -5.63
CA GLU A 95 12.08 -10.22 -5.73
C GLU A 95 12.61 -10.73 -7.08
N LEU A 96 12.16 -10.16 -8.20
CA LEU A 96 12.61 -10.57 -9.53
C LEU A 96 14.07 -10.23 -9.82
N GLU A 97 14.60 -9.17 -9.21
CA GLU A 97 16.03 -8.81 -9.34
C GLU A 97 16.93 -9.81 -8.59
N LYS A 98 16.37 -10.52 -7.61
CA LYS A 98 17.10 -11.44 -6.73
C LYS A 98 16.82 -12.91 -6.98
N GLN A 99 15.94 -13.26 -7.92
CA GLN A 99 15.48 -14.63 -8.16
C GLN A 99 16.61 -15.68 -8.37
N ASP A 100 17.75 -15.27 -8.94
CA ASP A 100 18.89 -16.16 -9.20
C ASP A 100 19.78 -16.38 -7.97
N LEU A 101 19.56 -15.56 -6.94
CA LEU A 101 20.36 -15.47 -5.72
C LEU A 101 19.58 -15.93 -4.48
N ILE A 102 18.34 -15.50 -4.35
CA ILE A 102 17.47 -15.82 -3.22
C ILE A 102 16.00 -15.80 -3.65
N ASN A 103 15.26 -16.81 -3.23
CA ASN A 103 13.84 -16.99 -3.53
C ASN A 103 13.06 -17.14 -2.23
N LEU A 104 12.14 -16.22 -1.97
CA LEU A 104 11.23 -16.29 -0.83
C LEU A 104 10.00 -17.12 -1.20
N VAL A 105 9.74 -18.19 -0.44
CA VAL A 105 8.56 -19.03 -0.59
C VAL A 105 7.41 -18.48 0.24
N PHE A 106 7.69 -18.08 1.49
CA PHE A 106 6.70 -17.49 2.40
C PHE A 106 7.35 -16.46 3.33
N PRO A 107 6.69 -15.32 3.59
CA PRO A 107 5.44 -14.85 2.97
C PRO A 107 5.63 -14.41 1.51
N ARG A 108 4.56 -14.38 0.72
CA ARG A 108 4.56 -13.77 -0.62
C ARG A 108 4.37 -12.25 -0.53
N PRO A 109 4.74 -11.48 -1.56
CA PRO A 109 4.53 -10.03 -1.56
C PRO A 109 3.09 -9.62 -1.21
N ASN A 110 2.97 -8.56 -0.42
CA ASN A 110 1.73 -7.97 0.10
C ASN A 110 0.87 -8.90 0.97
N GLN A 111 1.35 -10.11 1.27
CA GLN A 111 0.63 -11.04 2.11
C GLN A 111 0.42 -10.47 3.52
N LYS A 112 -0.77 -10.71 4.07
CA LYS A 112 -1.09 -10.37 5.45
C LYS A 112 -0.35 -11.31 6.40
N ILE A 113 0.43 -10.75 7.30
CA ILE A 113 1.27 -11.49 8.26
C ILE A 113 0.80 -11.26 9.70
N SER A 114 1.07 -12.23 10.56
CA SER A 114 0.81 -12.16 12.00
C SER A 114 1.95 -12.83 12.75
N SER A 115 2.10 -12.49 14.03
CA SER A 115 3.08 -13.13 14.92
C SER A 115 2.53 -14.46 15.48
N PRO A 116 3.32 -15.54 15.57
CA PRO A 116 4.69 -15.65 15.04
C PRO A 116 4.69 -15.72 13.50
N LEU A 117 5.62 -15.01 12.86
CA LEU A 117 5.81 -15.06 11.42
C LEU A 117 6.92 -16.05 11.08
N THR A 118 6.54 -17.18 10.50
CA THR A 118 7.49 -18.07 9.83
C THR A 118 7.93 -17.45 8.50
N ILE A 119 9.20 -17.61 8.17
CA ILE A 119 9.79 -17.18 6.90
C ILE A 119 10.47 -18.40 6.30
N SER A 120 10.25 -18.68 5.03
CA SER A 120 10.87 -19.81 4.34
C SER A 120 11.21 -19.49 2.89
N GLY A 121 12.25 -20.12 2.39
CA GLY A 121 12.71 -19.93 1.04
C GLY A 121 14.00 -20.69 0.78
N ARG A 122 14.71 -20.30 -0.27
CA ARG A 122 16.02 -20.83 -0.62
C ARG A 122 16.95 -19.72 -1.07
N ALA A 123 18.22 -19.81 -0.71
CA ALA A 123 19.23 -18.84 -1.12
C ALA A 123 20.49 -19.56 -1.61
N ARG A 124 21.27 -18.92 -2.48
CA ARG A 124 22.60 -19.40 -2.86
C ARG A 124 23.47 -19.50 -1.61
N GLY A 125 24.38 -20.47 -1.54
CA GLY A 125 25.26 -20.61 -0.36
C GLY A 125 26.05 -19.34 0.00
N SER A 126 26.36 -18.50 -0.99
CA SER A 126 27.00 -17.18 -0.80
C SER A 126 26.16 -16.15 -0.04
N TRP A 127 24.88 -16.43 0.22
CA TRP A 127 24.02 -15.58 1.07
C TRP A 127 24.28 -15.80 2.56
N PHE A 128 24.78 -16.98 2.91
CA PHE A 128 24.96 -17.42 4.29
C PHE A 128 26.39 -17.15 4.77
N PHE A 129 26.50 -16.82 6.05
CA PHE A 129 27.73 -16.91 6.82
C PHE A 129 27.41 -17.64 8.12
N GLU A 130 28.26 -18.59 8.51
CA GLU A 130 28.00 -19.48 9.66
C GLU A 130 26.61 -20.15 9.61
N ALA A 131 26.19 -20.59 8.41
CA ALA A 131 24.89 -21.21 8.14
C ALA A 131 23.66 -20.32 8.38
N SER A 132 23.82 -19.00 8.48
CA SER A 132 22.70 -18.08 8.71
C SER A 132 22.86 -16.75 7.97
N PHE A 133 21.79 -15.96 7.93
CA PHE A 133 21.83 -14.56 7.51
C PHE A 133 20.72 -13.74 8.19
N PRO A 134 20.88 -12.40 8.33
CA PRO A 134 19.90 -11.57 9.03
C PRO A 134 18.57 -11.40 8.28
N VAL A 135 17.48 -11.40 9.04
CA VAL A 135 16.14 -11.02 8.56
C VAL A 135 15.55 -9.92 9.43
N LYS A 136 14.91 -8.92 8.81
CA LYS A 136 14.33 -7.75 9.48
C LYS A 136 12.91 -7.53 8.98
N LEU A 137 12.01 -7.21 9.90
CA LEU A 137 10.66 -6.75 9.61
C LEU A 137 10.56 -5.28 10.01
N THR A 138 10.24 -4.42 9.05
CA THR A 138 10.08 -2.98 9.27
C THR A 138 8.67 -2.52 8.95
N ASP A 139 8.26 -1.39 9.52
CA ASP A 139 7.09 -0.67 9.05
C ASP A 139 7.39 0.14 7.77
N ALA A 140 6.39 0.87 7.27
CA ALA A 140 6.51 1.75 6.11
C ALA A 140 7.46 2.96 6.31
N SER A 141 7.78 3.33 7.56
CA SER A 141 8.74 4.40 7.88
C SER A 141 10.19 3.90 7.95
N GLY A 142 10.39 2.58 7.92
CA GLY A 142 11.69 1.93 8.08
C GLY A 142 12.03 1.62 9.55
N GLN A 143 11.11 1.81 10.49
CA GLN A 143 11.31 1.39 11.88
C GLN A 143 11.29 -0.13 11.96
N ILE A 144 12.32 -0.71 12.59
CA ILE A 144 12.40 -2.15 12.84
C ILE A 144 11.37 -2.55 13.89
N ILE A 145 10.45 -3.44 13.50
CA ILE A 145 9.45 -4.06 14.37
C ILE A 145 10.02 -5.32 15.03
N SER A 146 10.72 -6.15 14.25
CA SER A 146 11.36 -7.39 14.72
C SER A 146 12.51 -7.77 13.81
N GLN A 147 13.45 -8.55 14.33
CA GLN A 147 14.60 -9.05 13.58
C GLN A 147 15.04 -10.41 14.14
N GLY A 148 15.69 -11.20 13.29
CA GLY A 148 16.13 -12.55 13.63
C GLY A 148 17.12 -13.07 12.59
N LEU A 149 17.35 -14.38 12.62
CA LEU A 149 18.24 -15.06 11.69
C LEU A 149 17.46 -16.10 10.89
N ALA A 150 17.66 -16.11 9.57
CA ALA A 150 17.31 -17.24 8.74
C ALA A 150 18.44 -18.26 8.79
N VAL A 151 18.10 -19.52 9.06
CA VAL A 151 19.04 -20.61 9.22
C VAL A 151 18.94 -21.57 8.05
N ALA A 152 20.08 -21.93 7.46
CA ALA A 152 20.19 -22.93 6.40
C ALA A 152 19.72 -24.31 6.91
N GLN A 153 18.96 -25.03 6.08
CA GLN A 153 18.44 -26.35 6.39
C GLN A 153 19.32 -27.49 5.83
N GLY A 154 20.55 -27.17 5.43
CA GLY A 154 21.49 -28.11 4.82
C GLY A 154 22.90 -27.54 4.72
N ASN A 155 23.74 -28.21 3.93
CA ASN A 155 25.10 -27.72 3.67
C ASN A 155 25.06 -26.42 2.85
N TRP A 156 25.47 -25.32 3.47
CA TRP A 156 25.48 -23.98 2.88
C TRP A 156 26.78 -23.65 2.13
N MET A 157 27.85 -24.44 2.31
CA MET A 157 29.13 -24.23 1.61
C MET A 157 29.05 -24.77 0.18
N THR A 158 28.13 -24.22 -0.62
CA THR A 158 27.83 -24.63 -1.99
C THR A 158 27.45 -23.42 -2.84
N PRO A 159 27.75 -23.40 -4.16
CA PRO A 159 27.19 -22.40 -5.06
C PRO A 159 25.69 -22.63 -5.35
N ASP A 160 25.12 -23.76 -4.93
CA ASP A 160 23.72 -24.09 -5.19
C ASP A 160 22.74 -23.43 -4.22
N PHE A 161 21.45 -23.54 -4.53
CA PHE A 161 20.40 -23.10 -3.62
C PHE A 161 20.29 -24.04 -2.42
N VAL A 162 20.15 -23.43 -1.24
CA VAL A 162 19.96 -24.10 0.04
C VAL A 162 18.74 -23.51 0.70
N ASP A 163 17.84 -24.38 1.16
CA ASP A 163 16.63 -23.98 1.85
C ASP A 163 16.96 -23.31 3.18
N PHE A 164 16.17 -22.31 3.57
CA PHE A 164 16.30 -21.63 4.85
C PHE A 164 14.94 -21.47 5.53
N THR A 165 14.98 -21.33 6.86
CA THR A 165 13.82 -20.96 7.66
C THR A 165 14.19 -19.91 8.70
N ALA A 166 13.28 -19.01 9.01
CA ALA A 166 13.38 -18.08 10.14
C ALA A 166 12.02 -17.97 10.84
N GLU A 167 12.03 -17.48 12.07
CA GLU A 167 10.82 -17.09 12.79
C GLU A 167 11.02 -15.70 13.39
N LEU A 168 10.04 -14.82 13.19
CA LEU A 168 9.99 -13.50 13.81
C LEU A 168 8.80 -13.41 14.75
N ILE A 169 9.08 -13.04 15.99
CA ILE A 169 8.06 -12.78 17.01
C ILE A 169 7.95 -11.26 17.17
N PHE A 170 6.72 -10.74 17.13
CA PHE A 170 6.41 -9.32 17.35
C PHE A 170 5.05 -9.14 18.04
N GLY A 171 4.87 -7.96 18.65
CA GLY A 171 3.62 -7.56 19.28
C GLY A 171 2.64 -6.91 18.30
N PRO A 172 1.52 -6.35 18.78
CA PRO A 172 0.59 -5.60 17.95
C PRO A 172 1.28 -4.46 17.19
N VAL A 173 1.00 -4.35 15.89
CA VAL A 173 1.54 -3.33 14.98
C VAL A 173 0.44 -2.36 14.60
N ILE A 174 0.71 -1.05 14.70
CA ILE A 174 -0.25 0.01 14.34
C ILE A 174 -0.20 0.32 12.84
N ALA A 175 0.96 0.12 12.21
CA ALA A 175 1.14 0.29 10.78
C ALA A 175 0.32 -0.74 9.98
N SER A 176 -0.18 -0.34 8.81
CA SER A 176 -0.92 -1.22 7.91
C SER A 176 -0.02 -2.01 6.94
N THR A 177 1.16 -1.47 6.64
CA THR A 177 2.11 -2.03 5.69
C THR A 177 3.53 -1.99 6.23
N GLY A 178 4.36 -2.88 5.73
CA GLY A 178 5.75 -3.02 6.13
C GLY A 178 6.61 -3.67 5.05
N ARG A 179 7.87 -3.93 5.39
CA ARG A 179 8.82 -4.61 4.51
C ARG A 179 9.52 -5.71 5.28
N LEU A 180 9.54 -6.90 4.69
CA LEU A 180 10.41 -8.00 5.10
C LEU A 180 11.71 -7.89 4.31
N ILE A 181 12.83 -7.81 5.02
CA ILE A 181 14.16 -7.59 4.45
C ILE A 181 15.05 -8.79 4.82
N LEU A 182 15.53 -9.52 3.83
CA LEU A 182 16.48 -10.61 3.98
C LEU A 182 17.84 -10.08 3.53
N VAL A 183 18.75 -9.89 4.47
CA VAL A 183 20.06 -9.26 4.22
C VAL A 183 21.08 -10.36 3.98
N LYS A 184 21.84 -10.27 2.89
CA LYS A 184 23.00 -11.13 2.68
C LYS A 184 24.03 -10.83 3.75
N ASP A 185 24.59 -11.86 4.37
CA ASP A 185 25.66 -11.62 5.34
C ASP A 185 26.91 -11.06 4.65
N ASN A 186 27.51 -10.03 5.25
CA ASN A 186 28.70 -9.34 4.73
C ASN A 186 29.72 -9.11 5.86
N PRO A 187 30.46 -10.16 6.28
CA PRO A 187 31.47 -10.04 7.33
C PRO A 187 32.60 -9.05 7.01
N SER A 188 32.85 -8.78 5.72
CA SER A 188 33.88 -7.82 5.30
C SER A 188 33.47 -6.36 5.45
N ALA A 189 32.17 -6.07 5.65
CA ALA A 189 31.61 -4.72 5.68
C ALA A 189 31.94 -3.86 4.43
N LEU A 190 32.20 -4.52 3.30
CA LEU A 190 32.52 -3.87 2.03
C LEU A 190 31.23 -3.63 1.23
N PRO A 191 30.92 -2.40 0.78
CA PRO A 191 29.65 -2.08 0.12
C PRO A 191 29.35 -2.93 -1.11
N GLU A 192 30.36 -3.37 -1.85
CA GLU A 192 30.21 -4.24 -3.03
C GLU A 192 29.66 -5.64 -2.70
N ASN A 193 29.74 -6.05 -1.43
CA ASN A 193 29.26 -7.34 -0.96
C ASN A 193 27.86 -7.27 -0.34
N ASP A 194 27.36 -6.05 -0.09
CA ASP A 194 26.02 -5.81 0.44
C ASP A 194 24.96 -6.22 -0.57
N ASP A 195 24.03 -7.05 -0.13
CA ASP A 195 22.83 -7.35 -0.90
C ASP A 195 21.64 -7.60 0.03
N GLN A 196 20.44 -7.36 -0.48
CA GLN A 196 19.21 -7.62 0.24
C GLN A 196 18.05 -7.94 -0.70
N LEU A 197 17.24 -8.90 -0.28
CA LEU A 197 15.89 -9.09 -0.81
C LEU A 197 14.91 -8.33 0.07
N ILE A 198 14.05 -7.54 -0.56
CA ILE A 198 13.04 -6.73 0.09
C ILE A 198 11.68 -7.11 -0.48
N VAL A 199 10.76 -7.50 0.40
CA VAL A 199 9.41 -7.95 0.05
C VAL A 199 8.40 -7.14 0.85
N PRO A 200 7.44 -6.44 0.19
CA PRO A 200 6.39 -5.73 0.90
C PRO A 200 5.44 -6.71 1.59
N VAL A 201 4.93 -6.35 2.76
CA VAL A 201 3.98 -7.15 3.56
C VAL A 201 2.90 -6.25 4.16
N SER A 202 1.80 -6.86 4.61
CA SER A 202 0.71 -6.16 5.32
C SER A 202 0.46 -6.78 6.70
N PHE A 203 0.00 -5.98 7.67
CA PHE A 203 -0.29 -6.42 9.05
C PHE A 203 -1.79 -6.70 9.28
#